data_AF-A0AAJ6V8G1-F1
#
_entry.id   AF-A0AAJ6V8G1-F1
#
_cell.length_a   1.000
_cell.length_b   1.000
_cell.length_c   1.000
_cell.angle_alpha   90.00
_cell.angle_beta   90.00
_cell.angle_gamma   90.00
#
_symmetry.space_group_name_H-M   'P 1'
#
loop_
_entity.id
_entity.type
_entity.pdbx_description
1 polymer ?
#
loop_
_entity_poly.entity_id
_entity_poly.type
_entity_poly.pdbx_seq_one_letter_code
_entity_poly.pdbx_strand_id
1 'polypeptide(L)'
;MLNAAAVNPNVLLELFSIYHDWLEGKGQQISKKQEEIGNKIEVADVLAIKLLQRFNYTVSAMKTASQNLSEVHSLQVEIGELKGRLNEVISNCDTLCSRITTEGPESLRSSVKPFSTATADSEISSSSSSVQRV
;
A
#
# COMPACT_ATOMS: atom_id res chain seq x y z
N MET A 1 50.92 -42.20 63.43
CA MET A 1 51.79 -41.90 62.27
C MET A 1 50.92 -41.91 61.03
N LEU A 2 50.56 -40.73 60.52
CA LEU A 2 49.89 -40.58 59.23
C LEU A 2 50.95 -40.76 58.14
N ASN A 3 51.06 -41.96 57.57
CA ASN A 3 51.76 -42.14 56.30
C ASN A 3 50.86 -41.55 55.21
N ALA A 4 51.06 -40.26 54.92
CA ALA A 4 50.56 -39.69 53.67
C ALA A 4 51.34 -40.39 52.55
N ALA A 5 50.68 -41.30 51.83
CA ALA A 5 51.23 -41.90 50.64
C ALA A 5 51.59 -40.76 49.67
N ALA A 6 52.90 -40.48 49.53
CA ALA A 6 53.37 -39.39 48.70
C ALA A 6 53.07 -39.72 47.23
N VAL A 7 52.21 -38.92 46.61
CA VAL A 7 51.91 -39.02 45.18
C VAL A 7 53.18 -38.71 44.39
N ASN A 8 53.51 -39.55 43.41
CA ASN A 8 54.68 -39.37 42.56
C ASN A 8 54.53 -38.07 41.72
N PRO A 9 55.43 -37.08 41.86
CA PRO A 9 55.35 -35.81 41.15
C PRO A 9 55.30 -35.94 39.62
N ASN A 10 55.94 -36.96 39.05
CA ASN A 10 55.96 -37.18 37.59
C ASN A 10 54.58 -37.58 37.07
N VAL A 11 53.85 -38.41 37.83
CA VAL A 11 52.47 -38.80 37.49
C VAL A 11 51.53 -37.61 37.56
N LEU A 12 51.76 -36.70 38.52
CA LEU A 12 50.98 -35.48 38.66
C LEU A 12 51.21 -34.51 37.48
N LEU A 13 52.47 -34.36 37.04
CA LEU A 13 52.81 -33.54 35.86
C LEU A 13 52.17 -34.09 34.58
N GLU A 14 52.22 -35.41 34.37
CA GLU A 14 51.60 -36.04 33.21
C GLU A 14 50.07 -35.84 33.21
N LEU A 15 49.42 -36.00 34.36
CA LEU A 15 48.00 -35.73 34.52
C LEU A 15 47.65 -34.27 34.18
N PHE A 16 48.44 -33.31 34.64
CA PHE A 16 48.22 -31.90 34.32
C PHE A 16 48.42 -31.61 32.82
N SER A 17 49.39 -32.25 32.18
CA SER A 17 49.60 -32.14 30.73
C SER A 17 48.38 -32.65 29.97
N ILE A 18 47.91 -33.86 30.29
CA ILE A 18 46.73 -34.46 29.65
C ILE A 18 45.49 -33.59 29.87
N TYR A 19 45.32 -33.07 31.09
CA TYR A 19 44.20 -32.19 31.41
C TYR A 19 44.27 -30.86 30.66
N HIS A 20 45.46 -30.28 30.52
CA HIS A 20 45.67 -29.05 29.75
C HIS A 20 45.34 -29.26 28.27
N ASP A 21 45.84 -30.33 27.66
CA ASP A 21 45.56 -30.66 26.25
C ASP A 21 44.06 -30.89 26.03
N TRP A 22 43.39 -31.57 26.97
CA TRP A 22 41.96 -31.75 26.95
C TRP A 22 41.19 -30.42 27.07
N LEU A 23 41.60 -29.54 27.98
CA LEU A 23 41.01 -28.21 28.16
C LEU A 23 41.16 -27.35 26.90
N GLU A 24 42.35 -27.36 26.29
CA GLU A 24 42.61 -26.62 25.05
C GLU A 24 41.74 -27.15 23.90
N GLY A 25 41.67 -28.47 23.74
CA GLY A 25 40.80 -29.11 22.75
C GLY A 25 39.31 -28.78 22.97
N LYS A 26 38.86 -28.69 24.23
CA LYS A 26 37.49 -28.25 24.54
C LYS A 26 37.28 -26.78 24.20
N GLY A 27 38.24 -25.91 24.51
CA GLY A 27 38.20 -24.49 24.15
C GLY A 27 38.04 -24.31 22.64
N GLN A 28 38.86 -24.98 21.84
CA GLN A 28 38.80 -24.92 20.38
C GLN A 28 37.44 -25.40 19.83
N GLN A 29 36.87 -26.47 20.38
CA GLN A 29 35.55 -26.95 19.97
C GLN A 29 34.43 -25.96 20.29
N ILE A 30 34.50 -25.30 21.46
CA ILE A 30 33.53 -24.27 21.85
C ILE A 30 33.64 -23.07 20.91
N SER A 31 34.86 -22.56 20.68
CA SER A 31 35.09 -21.43 19.78
C SER A 31 34.57 -21.69 18.38
N LYS A 32 34.84 -22.86 17.81
CA LYS A 32 34.33 -23.24 16.49
C LYS A 32 32.80 -23.25 16.44
N LYS A 33 32.14 -23.82 17.46
CA LYS A 33 30.67 -23.84 17.53
C LYS A 33 30.10 -22.44 17.68
N GLN A 34 30.73 -21.58 18.47
CA GLN A 34 30.31 -20.19 18.64
C GLN A 34 30.40 -19.40 17.34
N GLU A 35 31.49 -19.59 16.58
CA GLU A 35 31.66 -18.98 15.25
C GLU A 35 30.57 -19.45 14.27
N GLU A 36 30.31 -20.76 14.19
CA GLU A 36 29.25 -21.31 13.35
C GLU A 36 27.85 -20.78 13.71
N ILE A 37 27.58 -20.59 15.00
CA ILE A 37 26.32 -19.98 15.49
C ILE A 37 26.27 -18.50 15.12
N GLY A 38 27.35 -17.75 15.34
CA GLY A 38 27.44 -16.33 15.00
C GLY A 38 27.16 -16.07 13.53
N ASN A 39 27.78 -16.84 12.64
CA ASN A 39 27.55 -16.74 11.19
C ASN A 39 26.08 -17.01 10.81
N LYS A 40 25.40 -17.96 11.48
CA LYS A 40 23.98 -18.23 11.25
C LYS A 40 23.09 -17.10 11.72
N ILE A 41 23.42 -16.48 12.85
CA ILE A 41 22.68 -15.33 13.38
C ILE A 41 22.79 -14.15 12.41
N GLU A 42 24.00 -13.84 11.92
CA GLU A 42 24.21 -12.75 10.96
C GLU A 42 23.39 -12.94 9.68
N VAL A 43 23.39 -14.17 9.13
CA VAL A 43 22.57 -14.50 7.96
C VAL A 43 21.08 -14.34 8.26
N ALA A 44 20.62 -14.79 9.43
CA ALA A 44 19.23 -14.67 9.84
C ALA A 44 18.79 -13.20 9.99
N ASP A 45 19.65 -12.35 10.56
CA ASP A 45 19.37 -10.92 10.74
C ASP A 45 19.24 -10.20 9.40
N VAL A 46 20.18 -10.44 8.47
CA VAL A 46 20.12 -9.89 7.11
C VAL A 46 18.85 -10.35 6.39
N LEU A 47 18.48 -11.63 6.55
CA LEU A 47 17.27 -12.17 5.94
C LEU A 47 16.00 -11.55 6.54
N ALA A 48 15.95 -11.36 7.86
CA ALA A 48 14.82 -10.75 8.54
C ALA A 48 14.58 -9.30 8.06
N ILE A 49 15.66 -8.51 7.91
CA ILE A 49 15.58 -7.15 7.38
C ILE A 49 15.05 -7.16 5.94
N LYS A 50 15.58 -8.02 5.07
CA LYS A 50 15.11 -8.14 3.68
C LYS A 50 13.65 -8.55 3.59
N LEU A 51 13.22 -9.46 4.46
CA LEU A 51 11.83 -9.91 4.50
C LEU A 51 10.90 -8.77 4.94
N LEU A 52 11.28 -8.01 5.96
CA LEU A 52 10.52 -6.85 6.43
C LEU A 52 10.41 -5.77 5.35
N GLN A 53 11.50 -5.46 4.66
CA GLN A 53 11.52 -4.52 3.53
C GLN A 53 10.54 -4.96 2.42
N ARG A 54 10.61 -6.24 2.03
CA ARG A 54 9.72 -6.81 1.01
C ARG A 54 8.26 -6.79 1.44
N PHE A 55 7.99 -7.09 2.71
CA PHE A 55 6.64 -7.04 3.27
C PHE A 55 6.07 -5.62 3.20
N ASN A 56 6.82 -4.63 3.69
CA ASN A 56 6.39 -3.23 3.67
C ASN A 56 6.13 -2.71 2.25
N TYR A 57 7.01 -3.05 1.30
CA TYR A 57 6.79 -2.73 -0.11
C TYR A 57 5.48 -3.35 -0.63
N THR A 58 5.26 -4.62 -0.34
CA THR A 58 4.06 -5.34 -0.80
C THR A 58 2.79 -4.74 -0.21
N VAL A 59 2.79 -4.39 1.08
CA VAL A 59 1.66 -3.72 1.74
C VAL A 59 1.36 -2.37 1.08
N SER A 60 2.39 -1.56 0.80
CA SER A 60 2.20 -0.28 0.11
C SER A 60 1.63 -0.48 -1.30
N ALA A 61 2.14 -1.45 -2.07
CA ALA A 61 1.67 -1.75 -3.40
C ALA A 61 0.20 -2.22 -3.40
N MET A 62 -0.18 -3.08 -2.43
CA MET A 62 -1.57 -3.50 -2.26
C MET A 62 -2.50 -2.33 -1.91
N LYS A 63 -2.04 -1.42 -1.04
CA LYS A 63 -2.82 -0.21 -0.69
C LYS A 63 -3.08 0.65 -1.93
N THR A 64 -2.05 0.89 -2.75
CA THR A 64 -2.20 1.64 -4.01
C THR A 64 -3.14 0.92 -4.97
N ALA A 65 -2.98 -0.40 -5.15
CA ALA A 65 -3.87 -1.17 -6.02
C ALA A 65 -5.34 -1.12 -5.55
N SER A 66 -5.58 -1.23 -4.24
CA SER A 66 -6.91 -1.10 -3.66
C SER A 66 -7.53 0.27 -3.89
N GLN A 67 -6.74 1.34 -3.75
CA GLN A 67 -7.20 2.71 -4.00
C GLN A 67 -7.61 2.88 -5.47
N ASN A 68 -6.74 2.46 -6.39
CA ASN A 68 -7.02 2.55 -7.84
C ASN A 68 -8.27 1.76 -8.22
N LEU A 69 -8.47 0.56 -7.66
CA LEU A 69 -9.68 -0.24 -7.91
C LEU A 69 -10.94 0.45 -7.37
N SER A 70 -10.86 1.11 -6.21
CA SER A 70 -11.97 1.90 -5.67
C SER A 70 -12.32 3.08 -6.59
N GLU A 71 -11.34 3.75 -7.17
CA GLU A 71 -11.55 4.84 -8.12
C GLU A 71 -12.19 4.34 -9.42
N VAL A 72 -11.72 3.20 -9.95
CA VAL A 72 -12.34 2.53 -11.11
C VAL A 72 -13.79 2.16 -10.82
N HIS A 73 -14.09 1.66 -9.62
CA HIS A 73 -15.47 1.35 -9.23
C HIS A 73 -16.35 2.60 -9.22
N SER A 74 -15.88 3.71 -8.66
CA SER A 74 -16.59 5.00 -8.69
C SER A 74 -16.90 5.44 -10.12
N LEU A 75 -15.89 5.44 -10.99
CA LEU A 75 -16.05 5.80 -12.41
C LEU A 75 -17.04 4.89 -13.13
N GLN A 76 -17.04 3.59 -12.83
CA GLN A 76 -17.99 2.64 -13.41
C GLN A 76 -19.44 2.99 -13.05
N VAL A 77 -19.69 3.43 -11.82
CA VAL A 77 -21.01 3.87 -11.36
C VAL A 77 -21.44 5.15 -12.09
N GLU A 78 -20.57 6.16 -12.15
CA GLU A 78 -20.86 7.44 -12.83
C GLU A 78 -21.15 7.25 -14.33
N ILE A 79 -20.37 6.40 -15.02
CA ILE A 79 -20.62 6.03 -16.42
C ILE A 79 -21.98 5.35 -16.57
N GLY A 80 -22.35 4.47 -15.64
CA GLY A 80 -23.65 3.80 -15.63
C GLY A 80 -24.82 4.80 -15.51
N GLU A 81 -24.71 5.75 -14.58
CA GLU A 81 -25.71 6.82 -14.41
C GLU A 81 -25.83 7.69 -15.66
N LEU A 82 -24.69 8.14 -16.21
CA LEU A 82 -24.65 8.97 -17.41
C LEU A 82 -25.29 8.25 -18.61
N LYS A 83 -25.01 6.96 -18.77
CA LYS A 83 -25.63 6.12 -19.80
C LYS A 83 -27.15 6.04 -19.61
N GLY A 84 -27.63 5.90 -18.36
CA GLY A 84 -29.06 5.91 -18.05
C GLY A 84 -29.74 7.21 -18.46
N ARG A 85 -29.14 8.36 -18.08
CA ARG A 85 -29.62 9.70 -18.44
C ARG A 85 -29.63 9.93 -19.95
N LEU A 86 -28.59 9.47 -20.66
CA LEU A 86 -28.53 9.58 -22.12
C LEU A 86 -29.64 8.76 -22.80
N ASN A 87 -29.88 7.53 -22.33
CA ASN A 87 -30.98 6.71 -22.84
C ASN A 87 -32.35 7.38 -22.63
N GLU A 88 -32.57 8.01 -21.47
CA GLU A 88 -33.79 8.76 -21.19
C GLU A 88 -33.96 9.93 -22.17
N VAL A 89 -32.90 10.71 -22.40
CA VAL A 89 -32.92 11.82 -23.37
C VAL A 89 -33.22 11.33 -24.78
N ILE A 90 -32.58 10.23 -25.23
CA ILE A 90 -32.85 9.64 -26.55
C ILE A 90 -34.31 9.19 -26.64
N SER A 91 -34.82 8.46 -25.63
CA SER A 91 -36.22 8.02 -25.60
C SER A 91 -37.21 9.19 -25.63
N ASN A 92 -36.90 10.28 -24.94
CA ASN A 92 -37.70 11.50 -24.97
C ASN A 92 -37.68 12.15 -26.36
N CYS A 93 -36.51 12.20 -27.02
CA CYS A 93 -36.38 12.67 -28.39
C CYS A 93 -37.15 11.79 -29.38
N ASP A 94 -37.06 10.47 -29.27
CA ASP A 94 -37.80 9.53 -30.13
C ASP A 94 -39.32 9.69 -29.97
N THR A 95 -39.79 9.88 -28.74
CA THR A 95 -41.20 10.17 -28.43
C THR A 95 -41.62 11.50 -29.04
N LEU A 96 -40.77 12.52 -28.95
CA LEU A 96 -41.02 13.84 -29.55
C LEU A 96 -41.09 13.75 -31.08
N CYS A 97 -40.13 13.08 -31.72
CA CYS A 97 -40.10 12.85 -33.16
C CYS A 97 -41.34 12.08 -33.63
N SER A 98 -41.74 11.05 -32.88
CA SER A 98 -42.96 10.29 -33.17
C SER A 98 -44.21 11.18 -33.09
N ARG A 99 -44.34 11.99 -32.04
CA ARG A 99 -45.46 12.95 -31.90
C ARG A 99 -45.51 13.99 -33.03
N ILE A 100 -44.35 14.54 -33.42
CA ILE A 100 -44.29 15.48 -34.55
C ILE A 100 -44.76 14.80 -35.83
N THR A 101 -44.38 13.54 -36.04
CA THR A 101 -44.77 12.76 -37.22
C THR A 101 -46.28 12.48 -37.24
N THR A 102 -46.90 12.20 -36.08
CA THR A 102 -48.32 11.83 -36.00
C THR A 102 -49.27 13.02 -35.89
N GLU A 103 -48.93 14.04 -35.11
CA GLU A 103 -49.82 15.16 -34.75
C GLU A 103 -49.44 16.48 -35.44
N GLY A 104 -48.24 16.55 -36.04
CA GLY A 104 -47.66 17.78 -36.57
C GLY A 104 -47.03 18.67 -35.48
N PRO A 105 -46.18 19.63 -35.86
CA PRO A 105 -45.43 20.48 -34.92
C PRO A 105 -46.32 21.45 -34.11
N GLU A 106 -47.54 21.73 -34.57
CA GLU A 106 -48.47 22.64 -33.91
C GLU A 106 -48.92 22.16 -32.52
N SER A 107 -48.97 20.83 -32.30
CA SER A 107 -49.25 20.22 -30.99
C SER A 107 -48.23 20.64 -29.91
N LEU A 108 -46.99 20.98 -30.31
CA LEU A 108 -45.93 21.40 -29.39
C LEU A 108 -45.99 22.88 -29.02
N ARG A 109 -46.67 23.72 -29.80
CA ARG A 109 -46.73 25.17 -29.54
C ARG A 109 -47.42 25.53 -28.21
N SER A 110 -48.32 24.67 -27.73
CA SER A 110 -48.99 24.86 -26.42
C SER A 110 -48.11 24.44 -25.24
N SER A 111 -47.12 23.57 -25.46
CA SER A 111 -46.28 22.97 -24.41
C SER A 111 -44.94 23.67 -24.23
N VAL A 112 -44.51 24.47 -25.20
CA VAL A 112 -43.29 25.27 -25.09
C VAL A 112 -43.61 26.56 -24.34
N LYS A 113 -43.12 26.68 -23.11
CA LYS A 113 -43.02 27.98 -22.45
C LYS A 113 -41.91 28.77 -23.19
N PRO A 114 -42.16 29.99 -23.67
CA PRO A 114 -41.11 30.76 -24.34
C PRO A 114 -39.93 30.90 -23.39
N PHE A 115 -38.72 30.62 -23.87
CA PHE A 115 -37.51 31.01 -23.15
C PHE A 115 -37.52 32.54 -23.08
N SER A 116 -37.84 33.10 -21.91
CA SER A 116 -37.60 34.51 -21.66
C SER A 116 -36.09 34.71 -21.67
N THR A 117 -35.56 35.21 -22.79
CA THR A 117 -34.26 35.87 -22.80
C THR A 117 -34.32 36.98 -21.77
N ALA A 118 -33.66 36.79 -20.64
CA ALA A 118 -33.40 37.89 -19.72
C ALA A 118 -32.62 38.93 -20.51
N THR A 119 -33.28 40.04 -20.84
CA THR A 119 -32.61 41.28 -21.20
C THR A 119 -31.72 41.64 -20.02
N ALA A 120 -30.44 41.29 -20.12
CA ALA A 120 -29.41 41.81 -19.24
C ALA A 120 -29.21 43.29 -19.60
N ASP A 121 -30.10 44.13 -19.08
CA ASP A 121 -29.78 45.53 -18.84
C ASP A 121 -29.60 45.72 -17.34
N SER A 122 -28.52 46.45 -17.04
CA SER A 122 -28.17 47.08 -15.77
C SER A 122 -27.16 46.36 -14.87
N GLU A 123 -25.97 46.99 -14.88
CA GLU A 123 -24.97 47.10 -13.80
C GLU A 123 -23.91 45.99 -13.67
N ILE A 124 -22.94 46.05 -14.60
CA ILE A 124 -21.55 45.71 -14.31
C ILE A 124 -21.06 46.70 -13.22
N SER A 125 -21.20 46.34 -11.94
CA SER A 125 -20.38 46.94 -10.89
C SER A 125 -19.11 46.11 -10.72
N SER A 126 -18.05 46.56 -11.39
CA SER A 126 -16.70 46.06 -11.22
C SER A 126 -16.22 46.33 -9.79
N SER A 127 -16.29 45.34 -8.91
CA SER A 127 -15.53 45.34 -7.67
C SER A 127 -14.27 44.49 -7.84
N SER A 128 -13.18 45.17 -8.17
CA SER A 128 -11.82 44.62 -8.17
C SER A 128 -11.37 44.39 -6.73
N SER A 129 -11.31 43.13 -6.28
CA SER A 129 -10.66 42.76 -5.03
C SER A 129 -9.23 42.29 -5.29
N SER A 130 -8.30 43.19 -5.04
CA SER A 130 -6.85 42.91 -5.01
C SER A 130 -6.54 41.93 -3.89
N VAL A 131 -6.11 40.71 -4.24
CA VAL A 131 -5.55 39.76 -3.27
C VAL A 131 -4.10 40.14 -3.02
N GLN A 132 -3.85 40.79 -1.89
CA GLN A 132 -2.51 41.09 -1.40
C GLN A 132 -1.99 39.87 -0.61
N ARG A 133 -0.95 39.22 -1.14
CA ARG A 133 -0.24 38.10 -0.53
C ARG A 133 0.88 38.68 0.36
N VAL A 134 0.87 38.34 1.65
CA VAL A 134 2.03 38.42 2.56
C VAL A 134 2.35 36.99 3.00
#